data_AF-A0A848HXB4-F1
#
_entry.id   AF-A0A848HXB4-F1
#
_cell.length_a   1.000
_cell.length_b   1.000
_cell.length_c   1.000
_cell.angle_alpha   90.00
_cell.angle_beta   90.00
_cell.angle_gamma   90.00
#
_symmetry.space_group_name_H-M   'P 1'
#
loop_
_entity.id
_entity.type
_entity.pdbx_description
1 polymer ?
#
loop_
_entity_poly.entity_id
_entity_poly.type
_entity_poly.pdbx_seq_one_letter_code
_entity_poly.pdbx_strand_id
1 'polypeptide(L)'
;MKRLAALALPLLMLGVTAEARDSLGVFDAWGAFRDTASPRCYAIAMPVTAKSEGFAAVGSWPRQRVRGQVHFRLSRMRADEAAVILNVGDRRFTLVAGQVDAWAPDARADAAIIAAMRSATSMSVQTRDARGRGFADTYALRGAATAIDAAALGCARLR
;
A
#
# COMPACT_ATOMS: atom_id res chain seq x y z
N MET A 1 9.21 -55.15 39.75
CA MET A 1 8.01 -54.49 39.18
C MET A 1 7.70 -53.22 39.97
N LYS A 2 7.91 -52.01 39.40
CA LYS A 2 7.04 -50.83 39.58
C LYS A 2 7.56 -49.70 38.69
N ARG A 3 6.61 -49.06 38.02
CA ARG A 3 6.72 -48.46 36.68
C ARG A 3 7.34 -47.06 36.75
N LEU A 4 8.29 -46.76 35.86
CA LEU A 4 8.74 -45.41 35.54
C LEU A 4 7.56 -44.65 34.92
N ALA A 5 7.02 -43.65 35.64
CA ALA A 5 5.97 -42.79 35.14
C ALA A 5 6.59 -41.67 34.30
N ALA A 6 6.44 -41.75 32.98
CA ALA A 6 6.80 -40.67 32.07
C ALA A 6 5.77 -39.54 32.21
N LEU A 7 6.17 -38.39 32.74
CA LEU A 7 5.37 -37.16 32.68
C LEU A 7 5.38 -36.64 31.23
N ALA A 8 4.26 -36.79 30.55
CA ALA A 8 4.00 -36.12 29.28
C ALA A 8 3.64 -34.65 29.54
N LEU A 9 4.53 -33.73 29.17
CA LEU A 9 4.29 -32.29 29.22
C LEU A 9 3.42 -31.89 28.01
N PRO A 10 2.22 -31.31 28.20
CA PRO A 10 1.39 -30.91 27.08
C PRO A 10 1.99 -29.66 26.42
N LEU A 11 2.36 -29.79 25.15
CA LEU A 11 2.84 -28.69 24.32
C LEU A 11 1.67 -27.76 23.99
N LEU A 12 1.53 -26.64 24.71
CA LEU A 12 0.56 -25.59 24.34
C LEU A 12 1.00 -24.94 23.02
N MET A 13 0.32 -25.31 21.94
CA MET A 13 0.38 -24.58 20.67
C MET A 13 -0.40 -23.26 20.83
N LEU A 14 0.30 -22.19 21.22
CA LEU A 14 -0.22 -20.83 21.12
C LEU A 14 -0.31 -20.47 19.62
N GLY A 15 -1.47 -20.75 19.01
CA GLY A 15 -1.76 -20.31 17.66
C GLY A 15 -1.87 -18.79 17.62
N VAL A 16 -0.91 -18.11 17.00
CA VAL A 16 -1.08 -16.71 16.61
C VAL A 16 -2.10 -16.69 15.48
N THR A 17 -3.33 -16.25 15.77
CA THR A 17 -4.30 -15.95 14.72
C THR A 17 -3.84 -14.68 14.01
N ALA A 18 -3.40 -14.81 12.76
CA ALA A 18 -3.24 -13.65 11.90
C ALA A 18 -4.63 -13.03 11.67
N GLU A 19 -4.91 -11.88 12.29
CA GLU A 19 -6.11 -11.10 12.01
C GLU A 19 -6.11 -10.75 10.50
N ALA A 20 -7.02 -11.40 9.76
CA ALA A 20 -7.22 -11.10 8.36
C ALA A 20 -7.84 -9.70 8.25
N ARG A 21 -7.35 -8.88 7.31
CA ARG A 21 -7.95 -7.58 7.05
C ARG A 21 -9.29 -7.81 6.38
N ASP A 22 -10.30 -7.05 6.79
CA ASP A 22 -11.62 -7.13 6.21
C ASP A 22 -11.55 -6.69 4.74
N SER A 23 -11.91 -7.57 3.81
CA SER A 23 -12.02 -7.19 2.40
C SER A 23 -13.27 -6.33 2.19
N LEU A 24 -13.07 -5.15 1.60
CA LEU A 24 -14.13 -4.24 1.18
C LEU A 24 -14.47 -4.40 -0.32
N GLY A 25 -13.70 -5.23 -1.03
CA GLY A 25 -13.89 -5.54 -2.45
C GLY A 25 -12.58 -5.60 -3.23
N VAL A 26 -12.64 -6.19 -4.42
CA VAL A 26 -11.58 -6.18 -5.43
C VAL A 26 -12.18 -5.67 -6.73
N PHE A 27 -11.52 -4.68 -7.33
CA PHE A 27 -11.96 -3.92 -8.48
C PHE A 27 -10.82 -3.91 -9.50
N ASP A 28 -10.87 -4.82 -10.47
CA ASP A 28 -9.82 -5.03 -11.46
C ASP A 28 -8.44 -5.23 -10.80
N ALA A 29 -7.53 -4.24 -10.95
CA ALA A 29 -6.17 -4.30 -10.43
C ALA A 29 -6.05 -3.83 -8.96
N TRP A 30 -7.13 -3.34 -8.36
CA TRP A 30 -7.12 -2.71 -7.04
C TRP A 30 -7.99 -3.45 -6.04
N GLY A 31 -7.45 -3.73 -4.85
CA GLY A 31 -8.21 -4.21 -3.70
C GLY A 31 -8.48 -3.11 -2.70
N ALA A 32 -9.60 -3.19 -1.98
CA ALA A 32 -9.93 -2.31 -0.85
C ALA A 32 -10.07 -3.13 0.43
N PHE A 33 -9.48 -2.63 1.52
CA PHE A 33 -9.44 -3.35 2.80
C PHE A 33 -9.65 -2.40 3.99
N ARG A 34 -10.17 -2.95 5.09
CA ARG A 34 -10.18 -2.33 6.42
C ARG A 34 -9.30 -3.15 7.36
N ASP A 35 -8.47 -2.46 8.11
CA ASP A 35 -7.64 -3.01 9.17
C ASP A 35 -8.12 -2.43 10.50
N THR A 36 -8.64 -3.31 11.36
CA THR A 36 -9.21 -2.96 12.67
C THR A 36 -8.13 -2.91 13.75
N ALA A 37 -7.07 -3.70 13.61
CA ALA A 37 -5.92 -3.72 14.52
C ALA A 37 -5.11 -2.42 14.43
N SER A 38 -4.92 -1.90 13.22
CA SER A 38 -4.45 -0.54 12.98
C SER A 38 -5.56 0.24 12.27
N PRO A 39 -6.43 0.98 12.99
CA PRO A 39 -7.67 1.56 12.46
C PRO A 39 -7.44 2.41 11.21
N ARG A 40 -7.52 1.77 10.04
CA ARG A 40 -7.29 2.35 8.72
C ARG A 40 -8.04 1.58 7.66
N CYS A 41 -8.32 2.25 6.56
CA CYS A 41 -8.87 1.63 5.36
C CYS A 41 -8.05 2.07 4.18
N TYR A 42 -7.77 1.17 3.25
CA TYR A 42 -6.87 1.47 2.16
C TYR A 42 -7.27 0.74 0.88
N ALA A 43 -7.05 1.41 -0.24
CA ALA A 43 -7.00 0.79 -1.55
C ALA A 43 -5.55 0.44 -1.86
N ILE A 44 -5.27 -0.69 -2.50
CA ILE A 44 -3.92 -1.15 -2.82
C ILE A 44 -3.87 -1.87 -4.17
N ALA A 45 -2.78 -1.69 -4.90
CA ALA A 45 -2.46 -2.42 -6.13
C ALA A 45 -0.99 -2.84 -6.15
N MET A 46 -0.73 -3.99 -6.77
CA MET A 46 0.61 -4.43 -7.14
C MET A 46 0.98 -3.85 -8.52
N PRO A 47 2.27 -3.63 -8.81
CA PRO A 47 2.68 -3.20 -10.13
C PRO A 47 2.45 -4.31 -11.15
N VAL A 48 2.32 -3.93 -12.42
CA VAL A 48 2.06 -4.85 -13.55
C VAL A 48 3.21 -5.84 -13.78
N THR A 49 4.41 -5.53 -13.29
CA THR A 49 5.58 -6.40 -13.40
C THR A 49 5.42 -7.61 -12.49
N ALA A 50 5.36 -8.80 -13.06
CA ALA A 50 5.28 -10.05 -12.31
C ALA A 50 6.49 -10.20 -11.38
N LYS A 51 6.24 -10.51 -10.09
CA LYS A 51 7.23 -10.71 -9.02
C LYS A 51 7.90 -9.44 -8.47
N SER A 52 7.10 -8.41 -8.19
CA SER A 52 7.54 -7.23 -7.45
C SER A 52 7.03 -7.26 -6.00
N GLU A 53 7.86 -6.83 -5.05
CA GLU A 53 7.43 -6.52 -3.68
C GLU A 53 6.89 -5.09 -3.53
N GLY A 54 6.89 -4.31 -4.62
CA GLY A 54 6.35 -2.96 -4.63
C GLY A 54 4.83 -2.94 -4.60
N PHE A 55 4.27 -1.83 -4.13
CA PHE A 55 2.83 -1.58 -4.18
C PHE A 55 2.54 -0.08 -4.24
N ALA A 56 1.34 0.25 -4.70
CA ALA A 56 0.74 1.57 -4.54
C ALA A 56 -0.49 1.44 -3.64
N ALA A 57 -0.61 2.31 -2.65
CA ALA A 57 -1.73 2.34 -1.73
C ALA A 57 -2.27 3.75 -1.54
N VAL A 58 -3.58 3.85 -1.29
CA VAL A 58 -4.27 5.07 -0.89
C VAL A 58 -4.98 4.78 0.42
N GLY A 59 -4.47 5.36 1.51
CA GLY A 59 -4.92 5.10 2.88
C GLY A 59 -5.78 6.21 3.47
N SER A 60 -6.72 5.83 4.31
CA SER A 60 -7.45 6.71 5.23
C SER A 60 -7.19 6.28 6.66
N TRP A 61 -6.81 7.23 7.51
CA TRP A 61 -6.43 7.02 8.91
C TRP A 61 -7.35 7.86 9.81
N PRO A 62 -8.54 7.35 10.20
CA PRO A 62 -9.54 8.12 10.94
C PRO A 62 -9.01 8.76 12.23
N ARG A 63 -8.26 7.98 13.03
CA ARG A 63 -7.69 8.46 14.31
C ARG A 63 -6.68 9.60 14.15
N GLN A 64 -6.02 9.67 13.00
CA GLN A 64 -5.02 10.71 12.69
C GLN A 64 -5.63 11.86 11.86
N ARG A 65 -6.93 11.77 11.53
CA ARG A 65 -7.63 12.71 10.64
C ARG A 65 -6.99 12.86 9.25
N VAL A 66 -6.27 11.83 8.79
CA VAL A 66 -5.67 11.78 7.45
C VAL A 66 -6.60 11.03 6.51
N ARG A 67 -6.83 11.56 5.31
CA ARG A 67 -7.67 10.95 4.27
C ARG A 67 -6.95 10.97 2.95
N GLY A 68 -7.00 9.86 2.22
CA GLY A 68 -6.44 9.78 0.87
C GLY A 68 -4.93 9.99 0.82
N GLN A 69 -4.19 9.52 1.82
CA GLN A 69 -2.73 9.57 1.76
C GLN A 69 -2.24 8.53 0.75
N VAL A 70 -1.48 8.96 -0.25
CA VAL A 70 -0.82 8.05 -1.18
C VAL A 70 0.47 7.52 -0.57
N HIS A 71 0.73 6.24 -0.76
CA HIS A 71 1.94 5.58 -0.31
C HIS A 71 2.39 4.59 -1.38
N PHE A 72 3.67 4.63 -1.71
CA PHE A 72 4.28 3.70 -2.65
C PHE A 72 5.42 2.98 -1.95
N ARG A 73 5.43 1.65 -2.07
CA ARG A 73 6.64 0.85 -1.82
C ARG A 73 7.28 0.55 -3.16
N LEU A 74 8.55 0.92 -3.29
CA LEU A 74 9.37 0.70 -4.48
C LEU A 74 9.71 -0.79 -4.62
N SER A 75 9.80 -1.29 -5.85
CA SER A 75 10.23 -2.68 -6.12
C SER A 75 11.69 -2.94 -5.77
N ARG A 76 12.50 -1.89 -5.66
CA ARG A 76 13.94 -1.92 -5.38
C ARG A 76 14.34 -0.71 -4.55
N MET A 77 15.45 -0.86 -3.84
CA MET A 77 16.08 0.24 -3.12
C MET A 77 16.60 1.30 -4.09
N ARG A 78 16.25 2.57 -3.84
CA ARG A 78 16.79 3.70 -4.61
C ARG A 78 18.21 4.05 -4.16
N ALA A 79 18.93 4.80 -4.97
CA ALA A 79 20.14 5.48 -4.50
C ALA A 79 19.78 6.61 -3.53
N ASP A 80 20.70 6.90 -2.61
CA ASP A 80 20.64 8.08 -1.75
C ASP A 80 20.45 9.34 -2.60
N GLU A 81 19.63 10.29 -2.13
CA GLU A 81 19.29 11.54 -2.83
C GLU A 81 18.64 11.41 -4.24
N ALA A 82 18.50 10.22 -4.81
CA ALA A 82 17.75 10.03 -6.06
C ALA A 82 16.28 10.43 -5.90
N ALA A 83 15.86 11.42 -6.70
CA ALA A 83 14.46 11.84 -6.74
C ALA A 83 13.53 10.67 -7.11
N VAL A 84 12.36 10.63 -6.49
CA VAL A 84 11.27 9.72 -6.86
C VAL A 84 10.18 10.53 -7.54
N ILE A 85 9.86 10.12 -8.77
CA ILE A 85 8.93 10.83 -9.64
C ILE A 85 7.74 9.93 -9.91
N LEU A 86 6.54 10.42 -9.58
CA LEU A 86 5.28 9.80 -9.96
C LEU A 86 4.77 10.45 -11.24
N ASN A 87 4.46 9.65 -12.25
CA ASN A 87 3.74 10.06 -13.44
C ASN A 87 2.34 9.41 -13.44
N VAL A 88 1.29 10.19 -13.60
CA VAL A 88 -0.11 9.74 -13.66
C VAL A 88 -0.76 10.34 -14.90
N GLY A 89 -0.94 9.53 -15.95
CA GLY A 89 -1.22 10.07 -17.28
C GLY A 89 -0.15 11.10 -17.68
N ASP A 90 -0.57 12.31 -18.04
CA ASP A 90 0.32 13.41 -18.45
C ASP A 90 0.82 14.28 -17.28
N ARG A 91 0.45 13.95 -16.03
CA ARG A 91 0.80 14.74 -14.84
C ARG A 91 2.00 14.12 -14.12
N ARG A 92 2.93 14.98 -13.69
CA ARG A 92 4.14 14.60 -12.98
C ARG A 92 4.16 15.20 -11.58
N PHE A 93 4.58 14.40 -10.61
CA PHE A 93 4.70 14.77 -9.19
C PHE A 93 6.05 14.32 -8.65
N THR A 94 6.72 15.19 -7.89
CA THR A 94 7.89 14.81 -7.11
C THR A 94 7.43 14.31 -5.74
N LEU A 95 7.89 13.13 -5.35
CA LEU A 95 7.53 12.51 -4.08
C LEU A 95 8.60 12.75 -3.01
N VAL A 96 8.18 12.71 -1.75
CA VAL A 96 9.08 12.60 -0.60
C VAL A 96 9.34 11.12 -0.36
N ALA A 97 10.61 10.71 -0.35
CA ALA A 97 10.95 9.29 -0.34
C ALA A 97 12.07 8.94 0.64
N GLY A 98 11.86 7.85 1.38
CA GLY A 98 12.92 7.09 2.05
C GLY A 98 13.68 6.19 1.06
N GLN A 99 14.22 5.08 1.55
CA GLN A 99 15.00 4.13 0.73
C GLN A 99 14.12 3.26 -0.18
N VAL A 100 12.96 2.84 0.31
CA VAL A 100 12.03 1.95 -0.39
C VAL A 100 10.58 2.42 -0.34
N ASP A 101 10.30 3.52 0.35
CA ASP A 101 8.95 4.07 0.51
C ASP A 101 8.89 5.52 0.02
N ALA A 102 7.77 5.91 -0.59
CA ALA A 102 7.53 7.26 -1.08
C ALA A 102 6.08 7.71 -0.84
N TRP A 103 5.92 9.02 -0.59
CA TRP A 103 4.64 9.68 -0.29
C TRP A 103 4.53 11.00 -1.06
N ALA A 104 3.31 11.52 -1.17
CA ALA A 104 3.14 12.92 -1.55
C ALA A 104 3.77 13.85 -0.49
N PRO A 105 4.25 15.04 -0.88
CA PRO A 105 4.83 16.00 0.06
C PRO A 105 3.82 16.54 1.09
N ASP A 106 2.53 16.59 0.73
CA ASP A 106 1.46 17.09 1.60
C ASP A 106 0.08 16.59 1.14
N ALA A 107 -0.95 16.90 1.94
CA ALA A 107 -2.33 16.50 1.69
C ALA A 107 -2.94 17.13 0.42
N ARG A 108 -2.42 18.28 -0.04
CA ARG A 108 -2.87 18.90 -1.29
C ARG A 108 -2.34 18.12 -2.48
N ALA A 109 -1.07 17.70 -2.42
CA ALA A 109 -0.45 16.85 -3.42
C ALA A 109 -1.11 15.46 -3.45
N ASP A 110 -1.43 14.87 -2.29
CA ASP A 110 -2.23 13.64 -2.19
C ASP A 110 -3.55 13.75 -2.99
N ALA A 111 -4.33 14.81 -2.71
CA ALA A 111 -5.60 15.04 -3.40
C ALA A 111 -5.41 15.26 -4.92
N ALA A 112 -4.35 15.96 -5.31
CA ALA A 112 -4.03 16.21 -6.71
C ALA A 112 -3.64 14.93 -7.46
N ILE A 113 -2.91 14.02 -6.80
CA ILE A 113 -2.53 12.69 -7.32
C ILE A 113 -3.77 11.82 -7.46
N ILE A 114 -4.61 11.71 -6.42
CA ILE A 114 -5.84 10.92 -6.47
C ILE A 114 -6.77 11.42 -7.57
N ALA A 115 -6.90 12.74 -7.74
CA ALA A 115 -7.67 13.30 -8.84
C ALA A 115 -7.11 12.89 -10.21
N ALA A 116 -5.79 12.87 -10.39
CA ALA A 116 -5.16 12.36 -11.61
C ALA A 116 -5.42 10.85 -11.81
N MET A 117 -5.36 10.07 -10.73
CA MET A 117 -5.59 8.62 -10.78
C MET A 117 -7.00 8.29 -11.26
N ARG A 118 -8.00 9.12 -10.92
CA ARG A 118 -9.40 8.93 -11.36
C ARG A 118 -9.61 9.11 -12.86
N SER A 119 -8.76 9.89 -13.53
CA SER A 119 -8.89 10.20 -14.96
C SER A 119 -7.87 9.47 -15.86
N ALA A 120 -6.87 8.82 -15.28
CA ALA A 120 -5.80 8.15 -16.02
C ALA A 120 -5.99 6.63 -16.08
N THR A 121 -5.37 5.98 -17.06
CA THR A 121 -5.41 4.51 -17.24
C THR A 121 -4.22 3.80 -16.60
N SER A 122 -3.10 4.51 -16.41
CA SER A 122 -1.89 3.99 -15.78
C SER A 122 -1.13 5.08 -15.01
N MET A 123 -0.33 4.65 -14.04
CA MET A 123 0.68 5.48 -13.41
C MET A 123 2.01 4.74 -13.28
N SER A 124 3.12 5.47 -13.17
CA SER A 124 4.44 4.91 -12.88
C SER A 124 5.20 5.71 -11.83
N VAL A 125 5.86 5.00 -10.91
CA VAL A 125 6.80 5.57 -9.94
C VAL A 125 8.21 5.28 -10.41
N GLN A 126 9.01 6.30 -10.65
CA GLN A 126 10.32 6.20 -11.29
C GLN A 126 11.43 6.76 -10.40
N THR A 127 12.56 6.05 -10.35
CA THR A 127 13.77 6.50 -9.66
C THR A 127 15.01 5.74 -10.18
N ARG A 128 16.15 5.85 -9.50
CA ARG A 128 17.42 5.18 -9.84
C ARG A 128 17.92 4.33 -8.68
N ASP A 129 18.53 3.18 -8.98
CA ASP A 129 19.19 2.32 -7.99
C ASP A 129 20.59 2.84 -7.63
N ALA A 130 21.23 2.26 -6.61
CA ALA A 130 22.58 2.61 -6.16
C ALA A 130 23.67 2.48 -7.25
N ARG A 131 23.39 1.79 -8.36
CA ARG A 131 24.29 1.67 -9.54
C ARG A 131 23.95 2.70 -10.63
N GLY A 132 23.06 3.66 -10.34
CA GLY A 132 22.60 4.70 -11.25
C GLY A 132 21.57 4.24 -12.28
N ARG A 133 21.14 2.97 -12.26
CA ARG A 133 20.22 2.42 -13.25
C ARG A 133 18.79 2.83 -12.92
N GLY A 134 18.10 3.40 -13.91
CA GLY A 134 16.70 3.78 -13.78
C GLY A 134 15.79 2.58 -13.63
N PHE A 135 14.73 2.72 -12.85
CA PHE A 135 13.64 1.76 -12.77
C PHE A 135 12.30 2.42 -12.56
N ALA A 136 11.24 1.70 -12.92
CA ALA A 136 9.87 2.17 -12.82
C ALA A 136 8.94 1.06 -12.33
N ASP A 137 8.11 1.38 -11.34
CA ASP A 137 6.98 0.56 -10.91
C ASP A 137 5.72 1.09 -11.58
N THR A 138 5.12 0.32 -12.48
CA THR A 138 3.95 0.73 -13.26
C THR A 138 2.70 0.05 -12.73
N TYR A 139 1.61 0.79 -12.59
CA TYR A 139 0.34 0.34 -12.03
C TYR A 139 -0.79 0.63 -13.02
N ALA A 140 -1.65 -0.36 -13.26
CA ALA A 140 -2.92 -0.14 -13.94
C ALA A 140 -3.86 0.63 -13.00
N LEU A 141 -4.58 1.63 -13.52
CA LEU A 141 -5.52 2.44 -12.72
C LEU A 141 -6.99 2.04 -12.90
N ARG A 142 -7.26 1.02 -13.73
CA ARG A 142 -8.60 0.44 -13.81
C ARG A 142 -8.99 -0.10 -12.43
N GLY A 143 -10.15 0.32 -11.95
CA GLY A 143 -10.67 -0.01 -10.62
C GLY A 143 -10.13 0.83 -9.46
N ALA A 144 -9.12 1.69 -9.68
CA ALA A 144 -8.51 2.49 -8.62
C ALA A 144 -9.52 3.42 -7.93
N ALA A 145 -10.28 4.18 -8.71
CA ALA A 145 -11.28 5.13 -8.19
C ALA A 145 -12.30 4.41 -7.28
N THR A 146 -12.85 3.29 -7.76
CA THR A 146 -13.83 2.48 -7.02
C THR A 146 -13.25 1.91 -5.74
N ALA A 147 -12.02 1.38 -5.79
CA ALA A 147 -11.34 0.84 -4.61
C ALA A 147 -11.07 1.93 -3.55
N ILE A 148 -10.63 3.12 -3.99
CA ILE A 148 -10.39 4.28 -3.12
C ILE A 148 -11.69 4.70 -2.43
N ASP A 149 -12.79 4.77 -3.17
CA ASP A 149 -14.10 5.13 -2.62
C ASP A 149 -14.63 4.06 -1.64
N ALA A 150 -14.50 2.78 -1.97
CA ALA A 150 -14.86 1.68 -1.10
C ALA A 150 -14.07 1.72 0.23
N ALA A 151 -12.75 1.96 0.16
CA ALA A 151 -11.91 2.11 1.34
C ALA A 151 -12.32 3.34 2.19
N ALA A 152 -12.56 4.49 1.56
CA ALA A 152 -13.00 5.69 2.26
C ALA A 152 -14.35 5.50 2.98
N LEU A 153 -15.30 4.80 2.34
CA LEU A 153 -16.59 4.46 2.93
C LEU A 153 -16.47 3.46 4.09
N GLY A 154 -15.59 2.45 3.95
CA GLY A 154 -15.32 1.47 5.00
C GLY A 154 -14.86 2.10 6.33
N CYS A 155 -14.20 3.24 6.26
CA CYS A 155 -13.72 4.01 7.41
C CYS A 155 -14.63 5.18 7.83
N ALA A 156 -15.70 5.48 7.10
CA ALA A 156 -16.60 6.58 7.42
C ALA A 156 -17.29 6.39 8.79
N ARG A 157 -17.47 5.14 9.23
CA ARG A 157 -18.05 4.76 10.53
C ARG A 157 -17.07 4.78 11.69
N LEU A 158 -15.77 4.97 11.43
CA LEU A 158 -14.69 5.00 12.44
C LEU A 158 -14.25 6.43 12.80
N ARG A 159 -15.00 7.44 12.35
CA ARG A 159 -14.76 8.86 12.65
C ARG A 159 -15.19 9.21 14.06
#